data_AF-A0A812KJ40-F1
#
_entry.id   AF-A0A812KJ40-F1
#
_cell.length_a   1.000
_cell.length_b   1.000
_cell.length_c   1.000
_cell.angle_alpha   90.00
_cell.angle_beta   90.00
_cell.angle_gamma   90.00
#
_symmetry.space_group_name_H-M   'P 1'
#
loop_
_entity.id
_entity.type
_entity.pdbx_description
1 polymer ?
#
loop_
_entity_poly.entity_id
_entity_poly.type
_entity_poly.pdbx_seq_one_letter_code
_entity_poly.pdbx_strand_id
1 'polypeptide(L)'
;MAAGAILRDRHVPRGDDLIPLDVTDDKDSRDAERHRPKAMRLMTERYLGVLRDDKTLELLDLDNGGATSAKLTLQTKTHLESFCASSDHMYLLGSGSHPSLLRVPLRAAFAG
;
A
#
# COMPACT_ATOMS: atom_id res chain seq x y z
N MET A 1 15.70 3.61 36.52
CA MET A 1 15.85 5.08 36.58
C MET A 1 15.47 5.64 35.22
N ALA A 2 14.57 6.61 35.19
CA ALA A 2 13.89 7.09 34.00
C ALA A 2 14.81 7.90 33.07
N ALA A 3 14.55 7.84 31.77
CA ALA A 3 15.03 8.83 30.81
C ALA A 3 13.83 9.29 29.96
N GLY A 4 13.43 10.54 30.16
CA GLY A 4 12.30 11.16 29.47
C GLY A 4 12.64 11.53 28.02
N ALA A 5 11.65 11.41 27.15
CA ALA A 5 11.72 11.94 25.79
C ALA A 5 11.43 13.45 25.82
N ILE A 6 12.31 14.25 25.22
CA ILE A 6 12.11 15.69 25.05
C ILE A 6 11.35 15.89 23.74
N LEU A 7 10.05 16.22 23.85
CA LEU A 7 9.25 16.71 22.73
C LEU A 7 9.69 18.15 22.44
N ARG A 8 10.35 18.39 21.31
CA ARG A 8 10.54 19.76 20.80
C ARG A 8 9.48 20.04 19.75
N ASP A 9 8.42 20.69 20.18
CA ASP A 9 7.44 21.31 19.31
C ASP A 9 8.10 22.52 18.62
N ARG A 10 8.30 22.43 17.31
CA ARG A 10 8.64 23.59 16.47
C ARG A 10 7.45 23.87 15.59
N HIS A 11 6.59 24.74 16.08
CA HIS A 11 5.57 25.38 15.29
C HIS A 11 6.20 26.52 14.47
N VAL A 12 6.30 26.37 13.14
CA VAL A 12 6.38 27.49 12.18
C VAL A 12 5.61 27.11 10.89
N PRO A 13 4.79 28.01 10.31
CA PRO A 13 3.72 27.66 9.39
C PRO A 13 4.03 27.86 7.89
N ARG A 14 3.22 27.18 7.07
CA ARG A 14 2.89 27.43 5.65
C ARG A 14 3.97 27.20 4.59
N GLY A 15 3.73 26.15 3.80
CA GLY A 15 4.12 26.06 2.39
C GLY A 15 4.70 24.69 2.07
N ASP A 16 3.85 23.78 1.61
CA ASP A 16 4.19 22.43 1.12
C ASP A 16 4.87 21.51 2.13
N ASP A 17 4.07 21.04 3.10
CA ASP A 17 4.40 19.88 3.94
C ASP A 17 4.43 18.60 3.09
N LEU A 18 5.61 18.27 2.56
CA LEU A 18 5.98 16.87 2.39
C LEU A 18 6.75 16.47 3.66
N ILE A 19 6.09 15.74 4.56
CA ILE A 19 6.77 15.09 5.68
C ILE A 19 7.82 14.15 5.06
N PRO A 20 9.13 14.35 5.29
CA PRO A 20 10.12 13.36 4.93
C PRO A 20 9.84 12.14 5.82
N LEU A 21 9.29 11.06 5.24
CA LEU A 21 9.48 9.76 5.85
C LEU A 21 10.97 9.45 5.67
N ASP A 22 11.76 9.68 6.72
CA ASP A 22 13.08 9.05 6.83
C ASP A 22 12.85 7.55 6.77
N VAL A 23 13.06 6.97 5.59
CA VAL A 23 13.15 5.52 5.41
C VAL A 23 14.50 5.14 6.01
N THR A 24 14.49 4.69 7.26
CA THR A 24 15.66 4.07 7.86
C THR A 24 15.98 2.81 7.07
N ASP A 25 17.10 2.84 6.36
CA ASP A 25 17.64 1.71 5.62
C ASP A 25 18.30 0.76 6.63
N ASP A 26 17.49 -0.10 7.26
CA ASP A 26 17.98 -1.16 8.15
C ASP A 26 18.73 -2.19 7.30
N LYS A 27 20.06 -2.02 7.23
CA LYS A 27 21.04 -2.82 6.49
C LYS A 27 21.21 -4.27 6.99
N ASP A 28 20.15 -4.91 7.48
CA ASP A 28 20.20 -6.29 8.00
C ASP A 28 18.99 -7.12 7.57
N SER A 29 18.62 -7.18 6.27
CA SER A 29 17.46 -7.99 5.90
C SER A 29 17.36 -8.39 4.43
N ARG A 30 18.03 -9.48 4.03
CA ARG A 30 17.65 -10.18 2.77
C ARG A 30 16.19 -10.69 2.80
N ASP A 31 15.58 -10.75 4.00
CA ASP A 31 14.17 -11.10 4.20
C ASP A 31 13.21 -9.90 4.18
N ALA A 32 13.67 -8.65 4.36
CA ALA A 32 12.81 -7.46 4.32
C ALA A 32 12.47 -7.04 2.89
N GLU A 33 13.37 -7.29 1.92
CA GLU A 33 13.04 -7.07 0.51
C GLU A 33 11.88 -7.94 0.04
N ARG A 34 11.71 -9.14 0.61
CA ARG A 34 10.61 -10.07 0.28
C ARG A 34 9.25 -9.65 0.83
N HIS A 35 9.20 -8.64 1.71
CA HIS A 35 7.95 -8.20 2.33
C HIS A 35 7.62 -6.73 2.04
N ARG A 36 8.47 -6.06 1.24
CA ARG A 36 8.25 -4.66 0.88
C ARG A 36 7.03 -4.55 -0.05
N PRO A 37 6.05 -3.69 0.28
CA PRO A 37 4.92 -3.48 -0.60
C PRO A 37 5.40 -2.90 -1.94
N LYS A 38 4.90 -3.45 -3.05
CA LYS A 38 5.20 -2.94 -4.41
C LYS A 38 4.45 -1.64 -4.68
N ALA A 39 3.21 -1.56 -4.21
CA ALA A 39 2.39 -0.37 -4.35
C ALA A 39 1.41 -0.25 -3.18
N MET A 40 1.09 0.99 -2.80
CA MET A 40 0.05 1.32 -1.84
C MET A 40 -0.84 2.39 -2.43
N ARG A 41 -2.16 2.21 -2.34
CA ARG A 41 -3.14 3.20 -2.82
C ARG A 41 -4.37 3.21 -1.94
N LEU A 42 -4.83 4.43 -1.64
CA LEU A 42 -6.13 4.63 -1.03
C LEU A 42 -7.21 4.18 -2.03
N MET A 43 -8.04 3.20 -1.64
CA MET A 43 -9.11 2.68 -2.49
C MET A 43 -10.44 3.38 -2.19
N THR A 44 -10.64 3.76 -0.93
CA THR A 44 -11.75 4.59 -0.44
C THR A 44 -11.24 5.40 0.74
N GLU A 45 -12.03 6.31 1.29
CA GLU A 45 -11.67 7.04 2.52
C GLU A 45 -11.36 6.10 3.71
N ARG A 46 -11.92 4.89 3.71
CA ARG A 46 -11.75 3.89 4.77
C ARG A 46 -10.66 2.85 4.50
N TYR A 47 -10.39 2.52 3.24
CA TYR A 47 -9.55 1.36 2.90
C TYR A 47 -8.29 1.76 2.15
N LEU A 48 -7.14 1.35 2.69
CA LEU A 48 -5.85 1.41 2.03
C LEU A 48 -5.52 0.03 1.43
N GLY A 49 -5.35 -0.01 0.11
CA GLY A 49 -4.88 -1.21 -0.59
C GLY A 49 -3.36 -1.28 -0.58
N VAL A 50 -2.82 -2.48 -0.38
CA VAL A 50 -1.38 -2.76 -0.39
C VAL A 50 -1.11 -3.98 -1.28
N LEU A 51 -0.39 -3.76 -2.38
CA LEU A 51 0.03 -4.83 -3.27
C LEU A 51 1.36 -5.42 -2.77
N ARG A 52 1.33 -6.68 -2.34
CA ARG A 52 2.49 -7.49 -1.95
C ARG A 52 2.79 -8.56 -3.00
N ASP A 53 4.07 -8.73 -3.30
CA ASP A 53 4.60 -9.84 -4.11
C ASP A 53 3.88 -10.05 -5.44
N ASP A 54 3.41 -8.97 -6.08
CA ASP A 54 2.61 -8.93 -7.32
C ASP A 54 1.32 -9.76 -7.41
N LYS A 55 0.98 -10.55 -6.38
CA LYS A 55 -0.18 -11.45 -6.41
C LYS A 55 -1.12 -11.29 -5.24
N THR A 56 -0.74 -10.49 -4.25
CA THR A 56 -1.54 -10.33 -3.05
C THR A 56 -1.92 -8.87 -2.88
N LEU A 57 -3.22 -8.59 -2.84
CA LEU A 57 -3.73 -7.28 -2.46
C LEU A 57 -4.32 -7.39 -1.04
N GLU A 58 -3.72 -6.68 -0.09
CA GLU A 58 -4.25 -6.54 1.25
C GLU A 58 -5.04 -5.25 1.38
N LEU A 59 -6.18 -5.31 2.06
CA LEU A 59 -6.96 -4.14 2.43
C LEU A 59 -6.77 -3.88 3.92
N LEU A 60 -6.30 -2.68 4.23
CA LEU A 60 -6.16 -2.19 5.59
C LEU A 60 -7.31 -1.23 5.88
N ASP A 61 -8.02 -1.49 6.98
CA ASP A 61 -9.12 -0.65 7.46
C ASP A 61 -8.56 0.51 8.30
N LEU A 62 -8.59 1.71 7.73
CA LEU A 62 -8.05 2.91 8.35
C LEU A 62 -8.87 3.34 9.58
N ASP A 63 -10.16 3.05 9.60
CA ASP A 63 -11.02 3.33 10.76
C ASP A 63 -10.68 2.42 11.95
N ASN A 64 -10.05 1.27 11.67
CA ASN A 64 -9.57 0.31 12.66
C ASN A 64 -8.04 0.29 12.76
N GLY A 65 -7.41 1.45 12.65
CA GLY A 65 -5.96 1.62 12.87
C GLY A 65 -5.07 0.91 11.84
N GLY A 66 -5.58 0.63 10.65
CA GLY A 66 -4.86 -0.08 9.59
C GLY A 66 -4.83 -1.60 9.76
N ALA A 67 -5.73 -2.17 10.57
CA ALA A 67 -5.87 -3.62 10.68
C ALA A 67 -6.25 -4.25 9.33
N THR A 68 -5.74 -5.44 9.03
CA THR A 68 -6.08 -6.16 7.80
C THR A 68 -7.55 -6.56 7.81
N SER A 69 -8.34 -5.96 6.92
CA SER A 69 -9.75 -6.30 6.72
C SER A 69 -9.93 -7.43 5.72
N ALA A 70 -9.07 -7.53 4.70
CA ALA A 70 -9.13 -8.57 3.69
C ALA A 70 -7.77 -8.78 3.02
N LYS A 71 -7.58 -9.99 2.45
CA LYS A 71 -6.42 -10.36 1.66
C LYS A 71 -6.89 -11.10 0.42
N LEU A 72 -6.65 -10.52 -0.74
CA LEU A 72 -7.06 -11.04 -2.04
C LEU A 72 -5.86 -11.60 -2.79
N THR A 73 -5.97 -12.86 -3.23
CA THR A 73 -5.02 -13.44 -4.17
C THR A 73 -5.47 -13.16 -5.59
N LEU A 74 -4.65 -12.41 -6.33
CA LEU A 74 -4.90 -12.02 -7.71
C LEU A 74 -4.53 -13.18 -8.63
N GLN A 75 -5.54 -13.77 -9.29
CA GLN A 75 -5.34 -14.84 -10.27
C GLN A 75 -4.93 -14.26 -11.63
N THR A 76 -3.70 -13.76 -11.72
CA THR A 76 -3.12 -13.26 -12.96
C THR A 76 -1.79 -13.94 -13.28
N LYS A 77 -1.54 -14.14 -14.58
CA LYS A 77 -0.23 -14.59 -15.09
C LYS A 77 0.75 -13.43 -15.25
N THR A 78 0.27 -12.19 -15.12
CA THR A 78 1.05 -10.96 -15.31
C THR A 78 1.70 -10.55 -13.99
N HIS A 79 2.97 -10.16 -14.04
CA HIS A 79 3.63 -9.50 -12.92
C HIS A 79 3.07 -8.09 -12.75
N LEU A 80 2.45 -7.82 -11.60
CA LEU A 80 1.85 -6.53 -11.29
C LEU A 80 2.87 -5.60 -10.62
N GLU A 81 2.82 -4.33 -11.04
CA GLU A 81 3.67 -3.28 -10.52
C GLU A 81 2.89 -2.24 -9.74
N SER A 82 1.69 -1.90 -10.21
CA SER A 82 0.81 -0.95 -9.54
C SER A 82 -0.65 -1.30 -9.73
N PHE A 83 -1.50 -0.64 -8.97
CA PHE A 83 -2.95 -0.73 -9.11
C PHE A 83 -3.59 0.63 -8.78
N CYS A 84 -4.83 0.81 -9.20
CA CYS A 84 -5.72 1.85 -8.70
C CYS A 84 -7.16 1.33 -8.68
N ALA A 85 -8.04 2.03 -7.97
CA ALA A 85 -9.45 1.71 -7.92
C ALA A 85 -10.30 2.93 -8.30
N SER A 86 -11.37 2.66 -9.05
CA SER A 86 -12.54 3.53 -9.17
C SER A 86 -13.66 2.98 -8.27
N SER A 87 -14.82 3.62 -8.30
CA SER A 87 -16.00 3.21 -7.51
C SER A 87 -16.49 1.79 -7.82
N ASP A 88 -16.27 1.28 -9.02
CA ASP A 88 -16.81 -0.01 -9.49
C ASP A 88 -15.74 -1.01 -9.98
N HIS A 89 -14.54 -0.53 -10.31
CA HIS A 89 -13.47 -1.35 -10.88
C HIS A 89 -12.13 -1.12 -10.20
N MET A 90 -11.32 -2.15 -10.19
CA MET A 90 -9.90 -2.11 -9.91
C MET A 90 -9.14 -2.26 -11.23
N TYR A 91 -8.10 -1.45 -11.39
CA TYR A 91 -7.19 -1.51 -12.52
C TYR A 91 -5.83 -1.98 -12.04
N LEU A 92 -5.29 -3.02 -12.66
CA LEU A 92 -4.00 -3.61 -12.32
C LEU A 92 -3.05 -3.40 -13.50
N LEU A 93 -1.93 -2.72 -13.25
CA LEU A 93 -0.92 -2.49 -14.27
C LEU A 93 0.16 -3.57 -14.16
N GLY A 94 0.29 -4.34 -15.25
CA GLY A 94 1.35 -5.30 -15.45
C GLY A 94 2.63 -4.66 -15.95
N SER A 95 3.76 -5.18 -15.50
CA SER A 95 5.09 -4.81 -15.98
C SER A 95 5.60 -5.73 -17.10
N GLY A 96 6.59 -5.27 -17.86
CA GLY A 96 7.22 -6.00 -18.96
C GLY A 96 7.40 -5.16 -20.22
N SER A 97 7.92 -5.77 -21.29
CA SER A 97 8.10 -5.09 -22.60
C SER A 97 6.79 -4.71 -23.28
N HIS A 98 5.69 -5.34 -22.87
CA HIS A 98 4.33 -5.04 -23.32
C HIS A 98 3.44 -4.92 -22.08
N PRO A 99 3.34 -3.74 -21.46
CA PRO A 99 2.53 -3.56 -20.27
C PRO A 99 1.07 -3.86 -20.58
N SER A 100 0.39 -4.53 -19.64
CA SER A 100 -1.03 -4.87 -19.77
C SER A 100 -1.82 -4.22 -18.65
N LEU A 101 -3.02 -3.75 -18.97
CA LEU A 101 -3.93 -3.17 -18.00
C LEU A 101 -5.13 -4.12 -17.84
N LEU A 102 -5.25 -4.71 -16.65
CA LEU A 102 -6.38 -5.58 -16.32
C LEU A 102 -7.42 -4.78 -15.57
N ARG A 103 -8.69 -4.96 -15.93
CA ARG A 103 -9.84 -4.35 -15.24
C ARG A 103 -10.65 -5.43 -14.54
N VAL A 104 -10.83 -5.30 -13.23
CA VAL A 104 -11.55 -6.27 -12.39
C VAL A 104 -12.70 -5.56 -11.67
N PRO A 105 -13.95 -6.05 -11.72
CA PRO A 105 -15.04 -5.48 -10.94
C PRO A 105 -14.75 -5.59 -9.42
N LEU A 106 -14.89 -4.51 -8.66
CA LEU A 106 -14.59 -4.53 -7.22
C LEU A 106 -15.51 -5.47 -6.43
N ARG A 107 -16.78 -5.58 -6.82
CA ARG A 107 -17.70 -6.55 -6.21
C ARG A 107 -17.19 -7.98 -6.33
N ALA A 108 -16.54 -8.32 -7.44
CA ALA A 108 -15.95 -9.64 -7.64
C ALA A 108 -14.62 -9.80 -6.88
N ALA A 109 -13.89 -8.70 -6.65
CA ALA A 109 -12.65 -8.69 -5.88
C ALA A 109 -12.88 -8.85 -4.36
N PHE A 110 -14.07 -8.55 -3.85
CA PHE A 110 -14.38 -8.59 -2.40
C PHE A 110 -15.46 -9.62 -2.01
N ALA A 111 -15.94 -10.45 -2.93
CA ALA A 111 -16.95 -11.48 -2.65
C ALA A 111 -16.36 -12.78 -2.08
N GLY A 112 -15.21 -12.70 -1.38
CA GLY A 112 -14.52 -13.82 -0.76
C GLY A 112 -15.02 -14.11 0.65
#